data_AF-A0A316MV63-F1
#
_entry.id   AF-A0A316MV63-F1
#
_cell.length_a   1.000
_cell.length_b   1.000
_cell.length_c   1.000
_cell.angle_alpha   90.00
_cell.angle_beta   90.00
_cell.angle_gamma   90.00
#
_symmetry.space_group_name_H-M   'P 1'
#
loop_
_entity.id
_entity.type
_entity.pdbx_description
1 polymer ?
#
loop_
_entity_poly.entity_id
_entity_poly.type
_entity_poly.pdbx_seq_one_letter_code
_entity_poly.pdbx_strand_id
1 'polypeptide(L)'
;MKAKHQPTMRLNKMFGVALTLSMSFATATHSQTPEPVDLGLSVEWASTNLDASAPEDFGGYYGWADPTGMETTMDVLDKSRNWVSDLYGGPEPPSEISGIELDIVHVRLGNGWRLPTLAELEELTACQREWTKLNGVNGYEFIGENGNKLFLPAGGARNGETVRYAGTVGYYWTGTLGTAPSMHKQRAHRLYIGAEGLNHNPAIRYSGFSIRPVRDRNHSGINEITVDRRHDDSPIYDLTGCRLSSEPEKGFYIQNGKKYLVR
;
A
#
# COMPACT_ATOMS: atom_id res chain seq x y z
N MET A 1 10.15 53.48 -63.53
CA MET A 1 10.43 52.94 -62.18
C MET A 1 9.17 52.26 -61.66
N LYS A 2 9.35 51.00 -61.25
CA LYS A 2 8.41 49.94 -60.82
C LYS A 2 6.98 50.33 -60.41
N ALA A 3 6.04 49.70 -61.11
CA ALA A 3 4.61 49.61 -60.80
C ALA A 3 4.36 48.77 -59.53
N LYS A 4 3.49 49.26 -58.65
CA LYS A 4 2.88 48.51 -57.55
C LYS A 4 1.72 47.70 -58.10
N HIS A 5 1.87 46.38 -58.12
CA HIS A 5 0.76 45.45 -58.32
C HIS A 5 0.71 44.53 -57.11
N GLN A 6 -0.36 44.67 -56.34
CA GLN A 6 -0.67 43.90 -55.15
C GLN A 6 -1.38 42.62 -55.60
N PRO A 7 -0.82 41.42 -55.36
CA PRO A 7 -1.53 40.19 -55.67
C PRO A 7 -2.45 39.84 -54.49
N THR A 8 -3.75 39.85 -54.76
CA THR A 8 -4.79 39.20 -53.96
C THR A 8 -4.53 37.69 -53.94
N MET A 9 -4.05 37.18 -52.80
CA MET A 9 -3.92 35.74 -52.57
C MET A 9 -5.25 35.19 -52.05
N ARG A 10 -5.91 34.37 -52.88
CA ARG A 10 -7.09 33.59 -52.49
C ARG A 10 -6.67 32.56 -51.43
N LEU A 11 -7.32 32.61 -50.27
CA LEU A 11 -7.16 31.63 -49.21
C LEU A 11 -7.93 30.35 -49.60
N ASN A 12 -7.24 29.31 -50.01
CA ASN A 12 -7.81 27.96 -50.14
C ASN A 12 -8.20 27.47 -48.74
N LYS A 13 -9.50 27.33 -48.46
CA LYS A 13 -9.99 26.61 -47.29
C LYS A 13 -9.66 25.12 -47.46
N MET A 14 -8.51 24.70 -46.95
CA MET A 14 -8.27 23.29 -46.66
C MET A 14 -9.20 22.89 -45.50
N PHE A 15 -10.21 22.09 -45.79
CA PHE A 15 -10.94 21.36 -44.76
C PHE A 15 -10.01 20.25 -44.23
N GLY A 16 -9.23 20.57 -43.20
CA GLY A 16 -8.56 19.57 -42.41
C GLY A 16 -9.61 18.80 -41.62
N VAL A 17 -9.86 17.54 -41.98
CA VAL A 17 -10.63 16.61 -41.14
C VAL A 17 -9.75 16.32 -39.93
N ALA A 18 -10.06 16.97 -38.81
CA ALA A 18 -9.47 16.63 -37.52
C ALA A 18 -10.02 15.26 -37.10
N LEU A 19 -9.28 14.19 -37.40
CA LEU A 19 -9.52 12.88 -36.83
C LEU A 19 -9.10 12.93 -35.36
N THR A 20 -10.02 13.35 -34.49
CA THR A 20 -9.85 13.23 -33.05
C THR A 20 -9.85 11.75 -32.69
N LEU A 21 -8.66 11.16 -32.60
CA LEU A 21 -8.46 9.86 -31.99
C LEU A 21 -8.69 10.05 -30.49
N SER A 22 -9.92 9.81 -30.03
CA SER A 22 -10.20 9.71 -28.60
C SER A 22 -9.52 8.43 -28.10
N MET A 23 -8.28 8.56 -27.61
CA MET A 23 -7.71 7.55 -26.75
C MET A 23 -8.52 7.55 -25.45
N SER A 24 -9.51 6.66 -25.38
CA SER A 24 -10.14 6.30 -24.13
C SER A 24 -9.06 5.68 -23.26
N PHE A 25 -8.55 6.44 -22.28
CA PHE A 25 -7.89 5.85 -21.13
C PHE A 25 -8.97 5.08 -20.38
N ALA A 26 -9.07 3.78 -20.65
CA ALA A 26 -9.69 2.87 -19.71
C ALA A 26 -8.78 2.89 -18.48
N THR A 27 -9.12 3.70 -17.47
CA THR A 27 -8.63 3.47 -16.13
C THR A 27 -9.09 2.06 -15.76
N ALA A 28 -8.18 1.10 -15.77
CA ALA A 28 -8.43 -0.22 -15.23
C ALA A 28 -8.60 -0.06 -13.71
N THR A 29 -9.78 0.37 -13.27
CA THR A 29 -10.22 0.23 -11.89
C THR A 29 -10.61 -1.22 -11.69
N HIS A 30 -9.63 -2.10 -11.65
CA HIS A 30 -9.83 -3.45 -11.14
C HIS A 30 -9.07 -3.56 -9.83
N SER A 31 -9.53 -2.80 -8.84
CA SER A 31 -9.23 -3.10 -7.44
C SER A 31 -10.02 -4.35 -7.08
N GLN A 32 -9.57 -5.52 -7.53
CA GLN A 32 -10.05 -6.75 -6.93
C GLN A 32 -9.52 -6.76 -5.51
N THR A 33 -10.44 -6.72 -4.54
CA THR A 33 -10.09 -7.02 -3.16
C THR A 33 -9.39 -8.37 -3.13
N PRO A 34 -8.17 -8.47 -2.58
CA PRO A 34 -7.43 -9.72 -2.60
C PRO A 34 -8.10 -10.75 -1.70
N GLU A 35 -8.03 -12.02 -2.11
CA GLU A 35 -8.48 -13.12 -1.24
C GLU A 35 -7.55 -13.22 -0.02
N PRO A 36 -8.10 -13.39 1.20
CA PRO A 36 -7.32 -13.57 2.41
C PRO A 36 -6.70 -14.97 2.51
N VAL A 37 -5.49 -15.04 3.05
CA VAL A 37 -4.74 -16.27 3.33
C VAL A 37 -4.40 -16.30 4.81
N ASP A 38 -5.08 -17.18 5.56
CA ASP A 38 -4.76 -17.43 6.97
C ASP A 38 -3.60 -18.43 7.06
N LEU A 39 -2.42 -17.98 7.48
CA LEU A 39 -1.25 -18.83 7.74
C LEU A 39 -1.18 -19.35 9.19
N GLY A 40 -2.21 -19.09 10.00
CA GLY A 40 -2.19 -19.35 11.44
C GLY A 40 -1.45 -18.28 12.25
N LEU A 41 -1.14 -17.13 11.64
CA LEU A 41 -0.44 -15.99 12.24
C LEU A 41 -1.41 -15.02 12.94
N SER A 42 -0.91 -13.87 13.40
CA SER A 42 -1.73 -12.80 13.99
C SER A 42 -2.70 -12.14 13.00
N VAL A 43 -2.37 -12.12 11.72
CA VAL A 43 -3.13 -11.50 10.62
C VAL A 43 -3.35 -12.45 9.45
N GLU A 44 -4.35 -12.13 8.63
CA GLU A 44 -4.55 -12.74 7.31
C GLU A 44 -3.75 -11.95 6.27
N TRP A 45 -3.03 -12.66 5.40
CA TRP A 45 -2.23 -12.07 4.33
C TRP A 45 -3.01 -12.06 3.01
N ALA A 46 -2.82 -11.06 2.17
CA ALA A 46 -3.41 -11.04 0.83
C ALA A 46 -2.79 -12.12 -0.08
N SER A 47 -3.60 -12.78 -0.89
CA SER A 47 -3.17 -13.75 -1.90
C SER A 47 -2.30 -13.16 -3.02
N THR A 48 -2.37 -11.84 -3.27
CA THR A 48 -1.56 -11.12 -4.26
C THR A 48 -0.88 -9.88 -3.68
N ASN A 49 0.17 -9.39 -4.36
CA ASN A 49 0.70 -8.06 -4.07
C ASN A 49 -0.35 -7.00 -4.41
N LEU A 50 -0.25 -5.80 -3.82
CA LEU A 50 -1.11 -4.68 -4.20
C LEU A 50 -0.96 -4.36 -5.70
N ASP A 51 -2.09 -4.28 -6.41
CA ASP A 51 -2.22 -4.12 -7.87
C ASP A 51 -1.70 -5.30 -8.71
N ALA A 52 -1.50 -6.50 -8.13
CA ALA A 52 -1.20 -7.73 -8.87
C ALA A 52 -2.47 -8.58 -9.12
N SER A 53 -2.51 -9.28 -10.26
CA SER A 53 -3.65 -10.12 -10.65
C SER A 53 -3.45 -11.60 -10.29
N ALA A 54 -2.21 -12.04 -10.11
CA ALA A 54 -1.84 -13.39 -9.69
C ALA A 54 -0.79 -13.39 -8.55
N PRO A 55 -0.65 -14.48 -7.77
CA PRO A 55 0.31 -14.56 -6.67
C PRO A 55 1.77 -14.30 -7.07
N GLU A 56 2.15 -14.69 -8.29
CA GLU A 56 3.48 -14.50 -8.87
C GLU A 56 3.71 -13.13 -9.53
N ASP A 57 2.65 -12.34 -9.74
CA ASP A 57 2.77 -10.99 -10.30
C ASP A 57 3.41 -10.04 -9.28
N PHE A 58 4.23 -9.11 -9.77
CA PHE A 58 5.00 -8.22 -8.89
C PHE A 58 4.16 -7.12 -8.24
N GLY A 59 3.02 -6.76 -8.84
CA GLY A 59 2.20 -5.62 -8.42
C GLY A 59 2.91 -4.28 -8.66
N GLY A 60 2.48 -3.25 -7.94
CA GLY A 60 3.08 -1.92 -8.01
C GLY A 60 4.31 -1.73 -7.11
N TYR A 61 5.03 -0.63 -7.34
CA TYR A 61 6.23 -0.23 -6.57
C TYR A 61 6.02 1.14 -5.93
N TYR A 62 5.68 1.15 -4.65
CA TYR A 62 5.19 2.35 -3.98
C TYR A 62 6.26 2.95 -3.06
N GLY A 63 6.34 4.27 -3.04
CA GLY A 63 7.08 4.96 -1.98
C GLY A 63 6.38 4.77 -0.64
N TRP A 64 7.14 4.75 0.44
CA TRP A 64 6.58 4.64 1.78
C TRP A 64 5.83 5.93 2.15
N ALA A 65 4.65 5.83 2.75
CA ALA A 65 3.78 6.98 3.04
C ALA A 65 3.44 7.85 1.82
N ASP A 66 3.34 7.25 0.63
CA ASP A 66 2.72 7.86 -0.55
C ASP A 66 1.34 7.20 -0.78
N PRO A 67 0.23 7.81 -0.32
CA PRO A 67 -1.11 7.26 -0.50
C PRO A 67 -1.61 7.33 -1.95
N THR A 68 -0.95 8.10 -2.82
CA THR A 68 -1.33 8.19 -4.24
C THR A 68 -0.78 7.00 -5.02
N GLY A 69 0.41 6.53 -4.64
CA GLY A 69 1.20 5.51 -5.34
C GLY A 69 1.80 6.00 -6.66
N MET A 70 1.79 7.30 -6.91
CA MET A 70 2.28 7.91 -8.15
C MET A 70 3.64 8.59 -7.96
N GLU A 71 4.09 8.79 -6.72
CA GLU A 71 5.30 9.56 -6.44
C GLU A 71 6.56 8.75 -6.72
N THR A 72 7.39 9.28 -7.61
CA THR A 72 8.67 8.65 -7.99
C THR A 72 9.88 9.53 -7.74
N THR A 73 9.68 10.79 -7.35
CA THR A 73 10.77 11.74 -7.14
C THR A 73 11.70 11.31 -6.01
N MET A 74 12.99 11.57 -6.20
CA MET A 74 14.02 11.35 -5.18
C MET A 74 14.56 12.67 -4.62
N ASP A 75 14.10 13.80 -5.15
CA ASP A 75 14.53 15.14 -4.77
C ASP A 75 13.79 15.61 -3.51
N VAL A 76 14.09 14.95 -2.39
CA VAL A 76 13.42 15.15 -1.10
C VAL A 76 14.38 15.60 0.01
N LEU A 77 15.68 15.63 -0.28
CA LEU A 77 16.73 15.95 0.67
C LEU A 77 17.44 17.27 0.29
N ASP A 78 17.84 18.05 1.29
CA ASP A 78 18.75 19.17 1.08
C ASP A 78 20.21 18.71 0.86
N LYS A 79 21.12 19.65 0.62
CA LYS A 79 22.56 19.38 0.46
C LYS A 79 23.22 18.77 1.69
N SER A 80 22.63 18.99 2.88
CA SER A 80 23.07 18.44 4.16
C SER A 80 22.44 17.07 4.45
N ARG A 81 21.69 16.51 3.48
CA ARG A 81 20.94 15.25 3.58
C ARG A 81 19.83 15.29 4.62
N ASN A 82 19.28 16.45 4.96
CA ASN A 82 18.06 16.55 5.75
C ASN A 82 16.85 16.36 4.84
N TRP A 83 15.82 15.69 5.35
CA TRP A 83 14.56 15.56 4.64
C TRP A 83 13.80 16.89 4.69
N VAL A 84 13.48 17.47 3.54
CA VAL A 84 12.86 18.82 3.44
C VAL A 84 11.56 18.85 2.65
N SER A 85 11.25 17.78 1.91
CA SER A 85 9.99 17.64 1.18
C SER A 85 8.89 17.05 2.07
N ASP A 86 7.63 17.44 1.84
CA ASP A 86 6.46 16.86 2.52
C ASP A 86 6.10 15.45 2.00
N LEU A 87 6.73 15.02 0.90
CA LEU A 87 6.51 13.70 0.30
C LEU A 87 6.96 12.57 1.22
N TYR A 88 6.37 11.40 0.99
CA TYR A 88 6.68 10.15 1.69
C TYR A 88 6.58 10.25 3.22
N GLY A 89 5.63 11.04 3.73
CA GLY A 89 5.42 11.29 5.16
C GLY A 89 6.21 12.47 5.74
N GLY A 90 6.92 13.23 4.90
CA GLY A 90 7.55 14.49 5.29
C GLY A 90 8.80 14.36 6.16
N PRO A 91 9.32 15.49 6.69
CA PRO A 91 10.50 15.51 7.58
C PRO A 91 10.27 14.79 8.92
N GLU A 92 9.01 14.77 9.38
CA GLU A 92 8.59 14.23 10.68
C GLU A 92 7.51 13.15 10.49
N PRO A 93 7.89 11.98 9.92
CA PRO A 93 6.93 10.92 9.64
C PRO A 93 6.40 10.26 10.93
N PRO A 94 5.15 9.76 10.91
CA PRO A 94 4.66 8.87 11.96
C PRO A 94 5.55 7.63 12.12
N SER A 95 5.60 7.06 13.33
CA SER A 95 6.35 5.82 13.58
C SER A 95 5.69 4.59 12.97
N GLU A 96 4.40 4.67 12.65
CA GLU A 96 3.59 3.60 12.07
C GLU A 96 2.53 4.24 11.15
N ILE A 97 2.36 3.68 9.96
CA ILE A 97 1.38 4.14 8.98
C ILE A 97 0.31 3.10 8.63
N SER A 98 0.45 1.85 9.07
CA SER A 98 -0.50 0.77 8.76
C SER A 98 -1.92 1.16 9.18
N GLY A 99 -2.85 1.19 8.22
CA GLY A 99 -4.26 1.48 8.48
C GLY A 99 -4.61 2.96 8.68
N ILE A 100 -3.73 3.91 8.33
CA ILE A 100 -4.06 5.35 8.33
C ILE A 100 -3.98 5.95 6.91
N GLU A 101 -4.32 7.23 6.76
CA GLU A 101 -4.37 7.95 5.47
C GLU A 101 -3.04 8.01 4.68
N LEU A 102 -1.92 7.63 5.30
CA LEU A 102 -0.63 7.52 4.61
C LEU A 102 -0.36 6.11 4.05
N ASP A 103 -1.17 5.13 4.43
CA ASP A 103 -1.09 3.76 3.94
C ASP A 103 -1.95 3.58 2.69
N ILE A 104 -1.27 3.44 1.57
CA ILE A 104 -1.88 3.23 0.26
C ILE A 104 -2.80 2.01 0.21
N VAL A 105 -2.51 0.96 0.99
CA VAL A 105 -3.37 -0.23 1.06
C VAL A 105 -4.70 0.14 1.69
N HIS A 106 -4.65 0.87 2.80
CA HIS A 106 -5.85 1.36 3.50
C HIS A 106 -6.68 2.26 2.59
N VAL A 107 -6.04 3.22 1.93
CA VAL A 107 -6.72 4.17 1.02
C VAL A 107 -7.38 3.47 -0.17
N ARG A 108 -6.72 2.46 -0.75
CA ARG A 108 -7.21 1.81 -1.98
C ARG A 108 -8.16 0.64 -1.74
N LEU A 109 -7.85 -0.22 -0.77
CA LEU A 109 -8.62 -1.45 -0.51
C LEU A 109 -9.68 -1.26 0.58
N GLY A 110 -9.44 -0.36 1.53
CA GLY A 110 -10.30 -0.17 2.70
C GLY A 110 -10.54 -1.47 3.47
N ASN A 111 -11.68 -1.58 4.16
CA ASN A 111 -12.17 -2.83 4.75
C ASN A 111 -11.12 -3.58 5.60
N GLY A 112 -10.38 -2.81 6.42
CA GLY A 112 -9.35 -3.34 7.32
C GLY A 112 -8.07 -3.81 6.65
N TRP A 113 -7.95 -3.72 5.31
CA TRP A 113 -6.68 -3.96 4.63
C TRP A 113 -5.70 -2.83 4.90
N ARG A 114 -4.46 -3.21 5.17
CA ARG A 114 -3.36 -2.29 5.50
C ARG A 114 -2.01 -2.87 5.12
N LEU A 115 -0.98 -2.03 5.13
CA LEU A 115 0.40 -2.48 5.22
C LEU A 115 0.59 -3.41 6.45
N PRO A 116 1.48 -4.41 6.35
CA PRO A 116 1.91 -5.14 7.54
C PRO A 116 2.77 -4.25 8.42
N THR A 117 2.70 -4.43 9.73
CA THR A 117 3.67 -3.91 10.69
C THR A 117 4.98 -4.70 10.62
N LEU A 118 6.05 -4.20 11.24
CA LEU A 118 7.30 -4.95 11.38
C LEU A 118 7.10 -6.28 12.12
N ALA A 119 6.30 -6.30 13.19
CA ALA A 119 6.06 -7.51 13.97
C ALA A 119 5.36 -8.60 13.14
N GLU A 120 4.35 -8.23 12.35
CA GLU A 120 3.65 -9.17 11.45
C GLU A 120 4.56 -9.69 10.34
N LEU A 121 5.43 -8.84 9.81
CA LEU A 121 6.45 -9.28 8.85
C LEU A 121 7.44 -10.26 9.49
N GLU A 122 7.87 -10.00 10.73
CA GLU A 122 8.73 -10.90 11.49
C GLU A 122 8.06 -12.26 11.74
N GLU A 123 6.77 -12.28 12.08
CA GLU A 123 5.97 -13.51 12.18
C GLU A 123 5.95 -14.31 10.88
N LEU A 124 5.67 -13.66 9.73
CA LEU A 124 5.68 -14.32 8.42
C LEU A 124 7.05 -14.94 8.13
N THR A 125 8.12 -14.20 8.39
CA THR A 125 9.46 -14.68 8.10
C THR A 125 9.93 -15.78 9.05
N ALA A 126 9.31 -15.94 10.22
CA ALA A 126 9.57 -17.05 11.12
C ALA A 126 8.96 -18.39 10.64
N CYS A 127 8.00 -18.36 9.71
CA CYS A 127 7.40 -19.57 9.13
C CYS A 127 8.43 -20.46 8.41
N GLN A 128 8.07 -21.73 8.23
CA GLN A 128 8.77 -22.59 7.27
C GLN A 128 8.72 -21.93 5.89
N ARG A 129 9.86 -21.91 5.19
CA ARG A 129 9.97 -21.24 3.90
C ARG A 129 10.95 -21.93 2.97
N GLU A 130 10.71 -21.83 1.67
CA GLU A 130 11.63 -22.29 0.62
C GLU A 130 11.74 -21.28 -0.52
N TRP A 131 12.95 -21.10 -1.04
CA TRP A 131 13.16 -20.34 -2.27
C TRP A 131 12.84 -21.24 -3.46
N THR A 132 11.85 -20.85 -4.26
CA THR A 132 11.26 -21.71 -5.30
C THR A 132 10.82 -20.88 -6.50
N LYS A 133 10.13 -21.53 -7.44
CA LYS A 133 9.50 -20.89 -8.60
C LYS A 133 8.01 -21.19 -8.65
N LEU A 134 7.18 -20.16 -8.70
CA LEU A 134 5.76 -20.27 -9.04
C LEU A 134 5.58 -19.75 -10.47
N ASN A 135 5.08 -20.60 -11.37
CA ASN A 135 4.86 -20.25 -12.79
C ASN A 135 6.09 -19.61 -13.48
N GLY A 136 7.28 -20.08 -13.12
CA GLY A 136 8.56 -19.61 -13.67
C GLY A 136 9.15 -18.37 -12.98
N VAL A 137 8.41 -17.73 -12.07
CA VAL A 137 8.85 -16.56 -11.30
C VAL A 137 9.52 -17.00 -10.01
N ASN A 138 10.74 -16.50 -9.74
CA ASN A 138 11.44 -16.78 -8.50
C ASN A 138 10.76 -16.08 -7.30
N GLY A 139 10.80 -16.71 -6.13
CA GLY A 139 10.31 -16.12 -4.88
C GLY A 139 10.40 -17.07 -3.70
N TYR A 140 9.87 -16.66 -2.55
CA TYR A 140 9.70 -17.54 -1.40
C TYR A 140 8.28 -18.07 -1.31
N GLU A 141 8.13 -19.37 -1.10
CA GLU A 141 6.90 -19.96 -0.56
C GLU A 141 7.03 -20.07 0.97
N PHE A 142 6.15 -19.39 1.70
CA PHE A 142 6.01 -19.48 3.15
C PHE A 142 4.87 -20.45 3.49
N ILE A 143 5.09 -21.28 4.50
CA ILE A 143 4.16 -22.33 4.93
C ILE A 143 3.83 -22.07 6.40
N GLY A 144 2.56 -21.78 6.65
CA GLY A 144 2.03 -21.59 8.00
C GLY A 144 1.96 -22.89 8.78
N GLU A 145 1.86 -22.82 10.11
CA GLU A 145 1.72 -24.01 10.97
C GLU A 145 0.43 -24.80 10.67
N ASN A 146 -0.58 -24.12 10.12
CA ASN A 146 -1.82 -24.72 9.67
C ASN A 146 -1.73 -25.40 8.28
N GLY A 147 -0.55 -25.37 7.63
CA GLY A 147 -0.30 -25.97 6.32
C GLY A 147 -0.68 -25.09 5.11
N ASN A 148 -1.27 -23.92 5.34
CA ASN A 148 -1.56 -22.96 4.26
C ASN A 148 -0.27 -22.31 3.76
N LYS A 149 -0.30 -21.83 2.51
CA LYS A 149 0.87 -21.35 1.78
C LYS A 149 0.68 -19.94 1.26
N LEU A 150 1.76 -19.17 1.24
CA LEU A 150 1.82 -17.83 0.64
C LEU A 150 3.10 -17.69 -0.19
N PHE A 151 2.96 -17.28 -1.45
CA PHE A 151 4.09 -17.00 -2.32
C PHE A 151 4.39 -15.49 -2.38
N LEU A 152 5.63 -15.10 -2.11
CA LEU A 152 6.15 -13.75 -2.33
C LEU A 152 7.12 -13.72 -3.52
N PRO A 153 6.74 -13.11 -4.66
CA PRO A 153 7.60 -13.05 -5.84
C PRO A 153 8.80 -12.13 -5.65
N ALA A 154 9.90 -12.43 -6.33
CA ALA A 154 11.09 -11.60 -6.40
C ALA A 154 10.89 -10.43 -7.38
N GLY A 155 10.01 -9.47 -7.03
CA GLY A 155 9.61 -8.38 -7.92
C GLY A 155 10.66 -7.28 -8.15
N GLY A 156 11.72 -7.24 -7.37
CA GLY A 156 12.74 -6.19 -7.45
C GLY A 156 12.29 -4.90 -6.77
N ALA A 157 12.83 -3.78 -7.24
CA ALA A 157 12.57 -2.46 -6.65
C ALA A 157 12.62 -1.35 -7.69
N ARG A 158 11.88 -0.28 -7.43
CA ARG A 158 11.94 0.99 -8.16
C ARG A 158 12.90 1.97 -7.48
N ASN A 159 13.72 2.62 -8.30
CA ASN A 159 14.53 3.77 -7.93
C ASN A 159 14.31 4.90 -8.96
N GLY A 160 13.72 6.01 -8.53
CA GLY A 160 13.19 7.00 -9.47
C GLY A 160 12.09 6.40 -10.35
N GLU A 161 12.19 6.54 -11.67
CA GLU A 161 11.25 5.93 -12.62
C GLU A 161 11.70 4.53 -13.10
N THR A 162 12.83 4.01 -12.61
CA THR A 162 13.41 2.75 -13.11
C THR A 162 13.16 1.60 -12.15
N VAL A 163 12.60 0.50 -12.65
CA VAL A 163 12.52 -0.79 -11.95
C VAL A 163 13.78 -1.63 -12.23
N ARG A 164 14.34 -2.26 -11.20
CA ARG A 164 15.55 -3.08 -11.26
C ARG A 164 15.35 -4.39 -10.50
N TYR A 165 16.13 -5.40 -10.91
CA TYR A 165 16.26 -6.71 -10.25
C TYR A 165 15.00 -7.58 -10.21
N ALA A 166 13.97 -7.21 -10.97
CA ALA A 166 12.77 -8.01 -11.14
C ALA A 166 13.13 -9.44 -11.60
N GLY A 167 12.52 -10.43 -10.97
CA GLY A 167 12.82 -11.86 -11.14
C GLY A 167 14.06 -12.36 -10.39
N THR A 168 14.84 -11.49 -9.71
CA THR A 168 16.08 -11.89 -9.02
C THR A 168 15.98 -11.75 -7.50
N VAL A 169 15.48 -10.60 -7.02
CA VAL A 169 15.28 -10.31 -5.59
C VAL A 169 13.95 -9.61 -5.41
N GLY A 170 13.40 -9.55 -4.20
CA GLY A 170 12.16 -8.83 -3.90
C GLY A 170 12.33 -7.91 -2.70
N TYR A 171 11.57 -6.82 -2.68
CA TYR A 171 11.54 -5.87 -1.57
C TYR A 171 10.08 -5.56 -1.22
N TYR A 172 9.76 -5.57 0.07
CA TYR A 172 8.40 -5.40 0.57
C TYR A 172 8.35 -4.41 1.71
N TRP A 173 7.51 -3.37 1.61
CA TRP A 173 7.33 -2.41 2.69
C TRP A 173 6.55 -2.99 3.87
N THR A 174 6.90 -2.53 5.07
CA THR A 174 5.99 -2.50 6.23
C THR A 174 5.54 -1.06 6.47
N GLY A 175 4.51 -0.87 7.30
CA GLY A 175 4.09 0.44 7.76
C GLY A 175 4.98 1.04 8.87
N THR A 176 5.96 0.29 9.37
CA THR A 176 6.76 0.70 10.53
C THR A 176 7.99 1.51 10.13
N LEU A 177 8.14 2.70 10.71
CA LEU A 177 9.30 3.57 10.52
C LEU A 177 10.55 2.99 11.20
N GLY A 178 11.73 3.18 10.61
CA GLY A 178 13.00 2.92 11.25
C GLY A 178 13.36 4.01 12.26
N THR A 179 13.30 3.70 13.55
CA THR A 179 13.46 4.68 14.65
C THR A 179 14.86 4.72 15.26
N ALA A 180 15.78 3.85 14.84
CA ALA A 180 17.15 3.87 15.36
C ALA A 180 17.81 5.24 15.11
N PRO A 181 18.55 5.81 16.08
CA PRO A 181 19.15 7.14 15.96
C PRO A 181 20.02 7.34 14.71
N SER A 182 20.67 6.28 14.23
CA SER A 182 21.51 6.27 13.03
C SER A 182 20.74 6.41 11.70
N MET A 183 19.40 6.30 11.71
CA MET A 183 18.57 6.25 10.51
C MET A 183 17.91 7.59 10.14
N HIS A 184 18.07 8.63 10.97
CA HIS A 184 17.61 10.00 10.72
C HIS A 184 16.14 10.15 10.28
N LYS A 185 15.21 9.27 10.72
CA LYS A 185 13.80 9.24 10.26
C LYS A 185 13.63 9.16 8.72
N GLN A 186 14.68 8.79 7.99
CA GLN A 186 14.65 8.72 6.52
C GLN A 186 14.27 7.34 6.00
N ARG A 187 14.21 6.35 6.89
CA ARG A 187 14.07 4.94 6.52
C ARG A 187 12.89 4.29 7.19
N ALA A 188 12.22 3.40 6.47
CA ALA A 188 11.19 2.51 6.98
C ALA A 188 11.65 1.05 6.89
N HIS A 189 11.04 0.19 7.70
CA HIS A 189 11.33 -1.24 7.69
C HIS A 189 10.79 -1.91 6.43
N ARG A 190 11.54 -2.90 5.93
CA ARG A 190 11.20 -3.63 4.73
C ARG A 190 11.78 -5.03 4.75
N LEU A 191 11.09 -5.99 4.16
CA LEU A 191 11.64 -7.30 3.86
C LEU A 191 12.42 -7.24 2.55
N TYR A 192 13.61 -7.82 2.56
CA TYR A 192 14.34 -8.24 1.37
C TYR A 192 14.25 -9.75 1.23
N ILE A 193 14.04 -10.23 0.01
CA ILE A 193 14.15 -11.64 -0.33
C ILE A 193 15.08 -11.85 -1.54
N GLY A 194 15.92 -12.88 -1.46
CA GLY A 194 16.80 -13.32 -2.54
C GLY A 194 17.14 -14.80 -2.37
N ALA A 195 17.77 -15.40 -3.39
CA ALA A 195 18.17 -16.82 -3.34
C ALA A 195 19.15 -17.12 -2.19
N GLU A 196 19.92 -16.12 -1.78
CA GLU A 196 20.87 -16.16 -0.68
C GLU A 196 20.26 -15.92 0.72
N GLY A 197 18.97 -15.58 0.80
CA GLY A 197 18.27 -15.41 2.07
C GLY A 197 17.35 -14.18 2.15
N LEU A 198 17.01 -13.80 3.38
CA LEU A 198 16.18 -12.64 3.67
C LEU A 198 16.75 -11.77 4.79
N ASN A 199 16.34 -10.50 4.85
CA ASN A 199 16.67 -9.58 5.95
C ASN A 199 15.64 -8.46 6.07
N HIS A 200 15.59 -7.80 7.24
CA HIS A 200 14.60 -6.75 7.56
C HIS A 200 15.22 -5.33 7.60
N ASN A 201 16.36 -5.14 6.93
CA ASN A 201 17.11 -3.89 6.99
C ASN A 201 16.31 -2.71 6.43
N PRO A 202 16.20 -1.59 7.16
CA PRO A 202 15.45 -0.43 6.70
C PRO A 202 16.00 0.21 5.42
N ALA A 203 15.10 0.76 4.62
CA ALA A 203 15.42 1.42 3.36
C ALA A 203 14.83 2.82 3.30
N ILE A 204 15.40 3.67 2.43
CA ILE A 204 14.97 5.05 2.28
C ILE A 204 13.54 5.14 1.73
N ARG A 205 12.73 6.04 2.31
CA ARG A 205 11.27 6.08 2.10
C ARG A 205 10.84 6.35 0.65
N TYR A 206 11.65 7.04 -0.16
CA TYR A 206 11.33 7.31 -1.57
C TYR A 206 11.50 6.08 -2.49
N SER A 207 12.16 5.01 -2.04
CA SER A 207 12.31 3.78 -2.82
C SER A 207 10.95 3.15 -3.08
N GLY A 208 10.73 2.63 -4.28
CA GLY A 208 9.48 1.94 -4.58
C GLY A 208 9.62 0.44 -4.37
N PHE A 209 8.84 -0.12 -3.44
CA PHE A 209 8.82 -1.55 -3.18
C PHE A 209 7.40 -2.11 -3.32
N SER A 210 7.31 -3.42 -3.51
CA SER A 210 6.03 -4.12 -3.50
C SER A 210 5.40 -4.05 -2.12
N ILE A 211 4.09 -4.26 -2.06
CA ILE A 211 3.34 -4.37 -0.81
C ILE A 211 2.55 -5.66 -0.88
N ARG A 212 2.63 -6.46 0.18
CA ARG A 212 1.75 -7.59 0.41
C ARG A 212 0.77 -7.21 1.55
N PRO A 213 -0.47 -6.83 1.23
CA PRO A 213 -1.44 -6.39 2.23
C PRO A 213 -1.72 -7.43 3.32
N VAL A 214 -2.13 -6.95 4.50
CA VAL A 214 -2.67 -7.77 5.59
C VAL A 214 -3.96 -7.19 6.13
N ARG A 215 -4.73 -7.99 6.86
CA ARG A 215 -5.88 -7.56 7.63
C ARG A 215 -6.06 -8.39 8.91
N ASP A 216 -6.77 -7.85 9.88
CA ASP A 216 -7.04 -8.56 11.13
C ASP A 216 -8.05 -9.71 10.93
N ARG A 217 -7.82 -10.86 11.58
CA ARG A 217 -8.63 -12.11 11.42
C ARG A 217 -10.12 -11.98 11.72
N ASN A 218 -10.51 -10.95 12.47
CA ASN A 218 -11.88 -10.71 12.92
C ASN A 218 -12.47 -9.45 12.29
N HIS A 219 -11.96 -8.99 11.14
CA HIS A 219 -12.57 -7.86 10.44
C HIS A 219 -14.03 -8.19 10.12
N SER A 220 -14.96 -7.51 10.78
CA SER A 220 -16.38 -7.87 10.83
C SER A 220 -17.14 -7.64 9.52
N GLY A 221 -16.47 -7.15 8.47
CA GLY A 221 -17.09 -6.73 7.21
C GLY A 221 -18.02 -5.53 7.35
N ILE A 222 -18.05 -4.90 8.54
CA ILE A 222 -18.79 -3.67 8.80
C ILE A 222 -17.83 -2.51 8.53
N ASN A 223 -18.16 -1.66 7.56
CA ASN A 223 -17.43 -0.41 7.31
C ASN A 223 -17.26 0.35 8.63
N GLU A 224 -16.05 0.85 8.91
CA GLU A 224 -15.86 1.78 10.03
C GLU A 224 -16.84 2.95 9.88
N ILE A 225 -17.73 3.09 10.85
CA ILE A 225 -18.62 4.25 10.92
C ILE A 225 -17.72 5.44 11.24
N THR A 226 -17.52 6.34 10.28
CA THR A 226 -16.87 7.62 10.51
C THR A 226 -17.78 8.43 11.44
N VAL A 227 -17.51 8.37 12.75
CA VAL A 227 -18.28 9.15 13.72
C VAL A 227 -17.75 10.58 13.64
N ASP A 228 -18.61 11.53 13.26
CA ASP A 228 -18.31 12.96 13.44
C ASP A 228 -17.97 13.19 14.91
N ARG A 229 -16.67 13.38 15.18
CA ARG A 229 -16.14 13.53 16.54
C ARG A 229 -16.80 14.71 17.23
N ARG A 230 -17.59 14.43 18.27
CA ARG A 230 -17.67 15.28 19.46
C ARG A 230 -17.01 14.52 20.60
N HIS A 231 -15.83 14.99 21.00
CA HIS A 231 -15.19 14.63 22.25
C HIS A 231 -16.07 15.12 23.40
N ASP A 232 -17.03 14.31 23.86
CA ASP A 232 -17.30 14.09 25.30
C ASP A 232 -18.47 13.13 25.60
N ASP A 233 -19.27 12.72 24.61
CA ASP A 233 -20.38 11.77 24.84
C ASP A 233 -20.28 10.60 23.84
N SER A 234 -19.31 9.70 24.04
CA SER A 234 -19.14 8.53 23.15
C SER A 234 -20.41 7.67 23.19
N PRO A 235 -21.25 7.67 22.13
CA PRO A 235 -22.51 6.95 22.15
C PRO A 235 -22.25 5.46 22.21
N ILE A 236 -23.10 4.77 22.96
CA ILE A 236 -23.10 3.31 23.09
C ILE A 236 -24.20 2.72 22.19
N TYR A 237 -23.95 1.55 21.62
CA TYR A 237 -24.87 0.86 20.72
C TYR A 237 -25.04 -0.60 21.12
N ASP A 238 -26.19 -1.19 20.82
CA ASP A 238 -26.34 -2.65 20.84
C ASP A 238 -25.70 -3.31 19.61
N LEU A 239 -25.70 -4.64 19.57
CA LEU A 239 -25.13 -5.41 18.46
C LEU A 239 -25.92 -5.30 17.15
N THR A 240 -27.12 -4.70 17.18
CA THR A 240 -27.94 -4.43 15.99
C THR A 240 -27.68 -3.04 15.42
N GLY A 241 -26.86 -2.23 16.10
CA GLY A 241 -26.57 -0.85 15.72
C GLY A 241 -27.55 0.18 16.28
N CYS A 242 -28.44 -0.21 17.20
CA CYS A 242 -29.35 0.74 17.85
C CYS A 242 -28.62 1.48 18.98
N ARG A 243 -28.75 2.81 19.01
CA ARG A 243 -28.14 3.64 20.06
C ARG A 243 -28.82 3.40 21.41
N LEU A 244 -28.01 3.14 22.43
CA LEU A 244 -28.46 2.97 23.81
C LEU A 244 -28.37 4.30 24.57
N SER A 245 -29.30 4.51 25.50
CA SER A 245 -29.33 5.70 26.37
C SER A 245 -28.41 5.58 27.59
N SER A 246 -28.05 4.35 27.99
CA SER A 246 -27.20 4.03 29.14
C SER A 246 -26.58 2.65 28.96
N GLU A 247 -25.47 2.37 29.66
CA GLU A 247 -24.82 1.06 29.60
C GLU A 247 -25.80 -0.06 30.01
N PRO A 248 -25.83 -1.19 29.29
CA PRO A 248 -26.74 -2.28 29.63
C PRO A 248 -26.29 -2.96 30.92
N GLU A 249 -27.26 -3.36 31.75
CA GLU A 249 -26.99 -4.06 33.01
C GLU A 249 -26.40 -5.47 32.80
N LYS A 250 -26.57 -6.05 31.61
CA LYS A 250 -26.04 -7.35 31.20
C LYS A 250 -25.89 -7.43 29.69
N GLY A 251 -24.87 -8.14 29.22
CA GLY A 251 -24.70 -8.47 27.80
C GLY A 251 -23.67 -7.60 27.10
N PHE A 252 -23.76 -7.49 25.78
CA PHE A 252 -22.78 -6.79 24.96
C PHE A 252 -23.25 -5.40 24.54
N TYR A 253 -22.32 -4.44 24.52
CA TYR A 253 -22.51 -3.15 23.85
C TYR A 253 -21.26 -2.76 23.05
N ILE A 254 -21.42 -1.82 22.14
CA ILE A 254 -20.35 -1.24 21.32
C ILE A 254 -20.17 0.22 21.75
N GLN A 255 -18.93 0.62 22.04
CA GLN A 255 -18.56 2.01 22.29
C GLN A 255 -17.21 2.29 21.63
N ASN A 256 -17.07 3.40 20.92
CA ASN A 256 -15.82 3.79 20.26
C ASN A 256 -15.21 2.66 19.40
N GLY A 257 -16.06 1.93 18.66
CA GLY A 257 -15.65 0.81 17.81
C GLY A 257 -15.22 -0.46 18.56
N LYS A 258 -15.26 -0.48 19.89
CA LYS A 258 -14.89 -1.62 20.73
C LYS A 258 -16.13 -2.29 21.31
N LYS A 259 -16.08 -3.62 21.43
CA LYS A 259 -17.13 -4.44 22.05
C LYS A 259 -16.83 -4.66 23.53
N TYR A 260 -17.80 -4.41 24.38
CA TYR A 260 -17.74 -4.56 25.83
C TYR A 260 -18.74 -5.62 26.30
N LEU A 261 -18.41 -6.37 27.35
CA LEU A 261 -19.29 -7.36 27.98
C LEU A 261 -19.53 -6.97 29.43
N VAL A 262 -20.79 -6.72 29.79
CA VAL A 262 -21.24 -6.54 31.17
C VAL A 262 -21.73 -7.90 31.68
N ARG A 263 -21.07 -8.38 32.75
CA ARG A 263 -21.34 -9.69 33.36
C ARG A 263 -22.34 -9.58 34.49
#